data_AF-A0A368NGC8-F1
#
_entry.id   AF-A0A368NGC8-F1
#
_cell.length_a   1.000
_cell.length_b   1.000
_cell.length_c   1.000
_cell.angle_alpha   90.00
_cell.angle_beta   90.00
_cell.angle_gamma   90.00
#
_symmetry.space_group_name_H-M   'P 1'
#
loop_
_entity.id
_entity.type
_entity.pdbx_description
1 polymer ?
#
loop_
_entity_poly.entity_id
_entity_poly.type
_entity_poly.pdbx_seq_one_letter_code
_entity_poly.pdbx_strand_id
1 'polypeptide(L)'
;MNKDNRILGKIVIAGLLVYGLGVYSWDKVMGSYPENMDWEDRQVYNRNYINSLSLDTPILQSTIIEELGAPDIAEAITFEDYTYQVVFYRTQHVSSDAKTTKDECTPLLFKNGELVAFGEGTYKRYIDAL
;
A
#
# COMPACT_ATOMS: atom_id res chain seq x y z
N MET A 1 -17.46 35.35 39.45
CA MET A 1 -16.76 34.98 38.19
C MET A 1 -17.19 35.99 37.11
N ASN A 2 -16.25 36.79 36.59
CA ASN A 2 -16.57 37.87 35.64
C ASN A 2 -17.07 37.29 34.29
N LYS A 3 -17.93 38.04 33.58
CA LYS A 3 -18.50 37.66 32.28
C LYS A 3 -17.41 37.29 31.28
N ASP A 4 -16.29 38.00 31.32
CA ASP A 4 -15.13 37.79 30.46
C ASP A 4 -14.45 36.44 30.74
N ASN A 5 -14.30 36.04 32.01
CA ASN A 5 -13.74 34.73 32.38
C ASN A 5 -14.64 33.57 31.95
N ARG A 6 -15.96 33.79 31.89
CA ARG A 6 -16.92 32.80 31.38
C ARG A 6 -16.84 32.65 29.85
N ILE A 7 -16.54 33.73 29.15
CA ILE A 7 -16.34 33.71 27.69
C ILE A 7 -15.00 33.04 27.36
N LEU A 8 -13.92 33.41 28.06
CA LEU A 8 -12.61 32.79 27.91
C LEU A 8 -12.66 31.27 28.14
N GLY A 9 -13.33 30.84 29.22
CA GLY A 9 -13.48 29.42 29.53
C GLY A 9 -14.21 28.64 28.43
N LYS A 10 -15.23 29.22 27.79
CA LYS A 10 -15.93 28.59 26.66
C LYS A 10 -15.06 28.47 25.41
N ILE A 11 -14.24 29.48 25.13
CA ILE A 11 -13.30 29.46 23.99
C ILE A 11 -12.25 28.37 24.19
N VAL A 12 -11.69 28.26 25.40
CA VAL A 12 -10.72 27.20 25.73
C VAL A 12 -11.35 25.81 25.60
N ILE A 13 -12.57 25.61 26.13
CA ILE A 13 -13.28 24.33 26.00
C ILE A 13 -13.57 23.99 24.55
N ALA A 14 -14.03 24.95 23.74
CA ALA A 14 -14.29 24.74 22.32
C ALA A 14 -13.00 24.37 21.55
N GLY A 15 -11.88 25.04 21.87
CA GLY A 15 -10.58 24.71 21.28
C GLY A 15 -10.10 23.30 21.63
N LEU A 16 -10.26 22.88 22.88
CA LEU A 16 -9.92 21.51 23.32
C LEU A 16 -10.81 20.45 22.65
N LEU A 17 -12.10 20.74 22.43
CA LEU A 17 -13.01 19.84 21.73
C LEU A 17 -12.63 19.68 20.26
N VAL A 18 -12.30 20.77 19.56
CA VAL A 18 -11.84 20.71 18.16
C VAL A 18 -10.51 19.95 18.07
N TYR A 19 -9.57 20.20 18.98
CA TYR A 19 -8.30 19.48 19.03
C TYR A 19 -8.50 17.98 19.25
N GLY A 20 -9.34 17.61 20.23
CA GLY A 20 -9.65 16.19 20.52
C GLY A 20 -10.31 15.47 19.35
N LEU A 21 -11.22 16.13 18.64
CA LEU A 21 -11.85 15.58 17.41
C LEU A 21 -10.83 15.40 16.28
N GLY A 22 -9.89 16.34 16.13
CA GLY A 22 -8.80 16.25 15.15
C GLY A 22 -7.90 15.04 15.40
N VAL A 23 -7.45 14.86 16.65
CA VAL A 23 -6.62 13.71 17.05
C VAL A 23 -7.37 12.38 16.89
N TYR A 24 -8.64 12.31 17.31
CA TYR A 24 -9.45 11.10 17.14
C TYR A 24 -9.66 10.72 15.67
N SER A 25 -9.83 11.70 14.80
CA SER A 25 -10.00 11.48 13.36
C SER A 25 -8.68 11.12 12.67
N TRP A 26 -7.54 11.57 13.20
CA TRP A 26 -6.23 11.36 12.61
C TRP A 26 -5.86 9.88 12.51
N ASP A 27 -6.03 9.12 13.59
CA ASP A 27 -5.70 7.70 13.61
C ASP A 27 -6.59 6.88 12.65
N LYS A 28 -7.83 7.31 12.43
CA LYS A 28 -8.75 6.68 11.48
C LYS A 28 -8.36 6.96 10.03
N VAL A 29 -7.87 8.18 9.75
CA VAL A 29 -7.50 8.62 8.41
C VAL A 29 -6.12 8.11 8.02
N MET A 30 -5.13 8.17 8.92
CA MET A 30 -3.75 7.77 8.63
C MET A 30 -3.45 6.30 8.98
N GLY A 31 -4.07 5.75 10.03
CA GLY A 31 -3.81 4.36 10.47
C GLY A 31 -4.35 3.27 9.54
N SER A 32 -4.98 3.64 8.42
CA SER A 32 -5.57 2.71 7.47
C SER A 32 -4.68 2.41 6.26
N TYR A 33 -3.54 3.09 6.10
CA TYR A 33 -2.64 2.87 4.96
C TYR A 33 -1.56 1.82 5.29
N PRO A 34 -1.28 0.85 4.39
CA PRO A 34 -0.26 -0.20 4.60
C PRO A 34 1.15 0.34 4.88
N GLU A 35 1.45 1.55 4.41
CA GLU A 35 2.72 2.25 4.63
C GLU A 35 2.95 2.70 6.08
N ASN A 36 1.88 2.77 6.89
CA ASN A 36 1.96 3.10 8.31
C ASN A 36 1.94 1.85 9.21
N MET A 37 1.84 0.65 8.62
CA MET A 37 1.95 -0.61 9.35
C MET A 37 3.42 -0.90 9.69
N ASP A 38 3.66 -1.57 10.81
CA ASP A 38 4.97 -2.15 11.09
C ASP A 38 5.32 -3.19 10.01
N TRP A 39 6.62 -3.40 9.77
CA TRP A 39 7.06 -4.14 8.59
C TRP A 39 6.61 -5.60 8.62
N GLU A 40 6.48 -6.22 9.81
CA GLU A 40 5.95 -7.57 9.98
C GLU A 40 4.47 -7.68 9.61
N ASP A 41 3.66 -6.68 9.96
CA ASP A 41 2.23 -6.66 9.65
C ASP A 41 2.03 -6.38 8.16
N ARG A 42 2.79 -5.45 7.58
CA ARG A 42 2.73 -5.12 6.15
C ARG A 42 3.01 -6.34 5.26
N GLN A 43 4.02 -7.16 5.58
CA GLN A 43 4.30 -8.36 4.78
C GLN A 43 3.17 -9.41 4.86
N VAL A 44 2.52 -9.56 6.02
CA VAL A 44 1.40 -10.49 6.20
C VAL A 44 0.18 -9.98 5.45
N TYR A 45 -0.10 -8.68 5.57
CA TYR A 45 -1.17 -8.01 4.84
C TYR A 45 -1.00 -8.14 3.32
N ASN A 46 0.17 -7.78 2.78
CA ASN A 46 0.50 -7.91 1.36
C ASN A 46 0.29 -9.35 0.87
N ARG A 47 0.80 -10.33 1.61
CA ARG A 47 0.67 -11.75 1.27
C ARG A 47 -0.79 -12.20 1.23
N ASN A 48 -1.58 -11.82 2.23
CA ASN A 48 -2.99 -12.20 2.31
C ASN A 48 -3.81 -11.57 1.18
N TYR A 49 -3.59 -10.29 0.92
CA TYR A 49 -4.26 -9.59 -0.18
C TYR A 49 -3.91 -10.22 -1.53
N ILE A 50 -2.62 -10.44 -1.81
CA ILE A 50 -2.17 -11.03 -3.09
C ILE A 50 -2.73 -12.45 -3.27
N ASN A 51 -2.79 -13.25 -2.20
CA ASN A 51 -3.37 -14.60 -2.25
C ASN A 51 -4.89 -14.59 -2.48
N SER A 52 -5.57 -13.47 -2.25
CA SER A 52 -7.01 -13.32 -2.48
C SER A 52 -7.37 -12.84 -3.90
N LEU A 53 -6.38 -12.42 -4.68
CA LEU A 53 -6.59 -11.94 -6.04
C LEU A 53 -7.13 -13.05 -6.94
N SER A 54 -8.05 -12.68 -7.83
CA SER A 54 -8.51 -13.53 -8.93
C SER A 54 -8.33 -12.80 -10.25
N LEU A 55 -7.89 -13.54 -11.28
CA LEU A 55 -7.79 -13.03 -12.65
C LEU A 55 -9.10 -13.18 -13.44
N ASP A 56 -10.19 -13.64 -12.80
CA ASP A 56 -11.50 -13.77 -13.44
C ASP A 56 -12.13 -12.41 -13.77
N THR A 57 -11.67 -11.35 -13.10
CA THR A 57 -12.09 -9.96 -13.32
C THR A 57 -10.86 -9.09 -13.59
N PRO A 58 -10.95 -8.09 -14.49
CA PRO A 58 -9.88 -7.12 -14.70
C PRO A 58 -9.53 -6.38 -13.41
N ILE A 59 -8.24 -6.38 -13.04
CA ILE A 59 -7.71 -5.63 -11.89
C ILE A 59 -6.69 -4.63 -12.39
N LEU A 60 -6.94 -3.35 -12.12
CA LEU A 60 -6.02 -2.27 -12.51
C LEU A 60 -4.88 -2.15 -11.50
N GLN A 61 -3.71 -1.74 -11.99
CA GLN A 61 -2.56 -1.45 -11.14
C GLN A 61 -2.88 -0.40 -10.06
N SER A 62 -3.69 0.61 -10.37
CA SER A 62 -4.11 1.63 -9.40
C SER A 62 -4.83 1.02 -8.21
N THR A 63 -5.70 0.02 -8.42
CA THR A 63 -6.40 -0.69 -7.34
C THR A 63 -5.41 -1.42 -6.43
N ILE A 64 -4.37 -2.04 -7.00
CA ILE A 64 -3.33 -2.70 -6.21
C ILE A 64 -2.55 -1.68 -5.37
N ILE A 65 -2.21 -0.52 -5.95
CA ILE A 65 -1.48 0.55 -5.25
C ILE A 65 -2.34 1.18 -4.14
N GLU A 66 -3.64 1.37 -4.38
CA GLU A 66 -4.58 1.86 -3.36
C GLU A 66 -4.66 0.92 -2.17
N GLU A 67 -4.60 -0.40 -2.41
CA GLU A 67 -4.75 -1.42 -1.37
C GLU A 67 -3.44 -1.78 -0.67
N LEU A 68 -2.30 -1.78 -1.37
CA LEU A 68 -0.99 -2.22 -0.87
C LEU A 68 0.03 -1.09 -0.66
N GLY A 69 -0.27 0.12 -1.12
CA GLY A 69 0.66 1.24 -1.19
C GLY A 69 1.67 1.10 -2.33
N ALA A 70 2.76 1.87 -2.26
CA ALA A 70 3.82 1.80 -3.27
C ALA A 70 4.57 0.45 -3.20
N PRO A 71 4.94 -0.14 -4.35
CA PRO A 71 5.71 -1.38 -4.38
C PRO A 71 7.15 -1.15 -3.92
N ASP A 72 7.77 -2.19 -3.38
CA ASP A 72 9.16 -2.14 -2.91
C ASP A 72 10.16 -2.12 -4.09
N ILE A 73 9.82 -2.80 -5.19
CA ILE A 73 10.60 -2.80 -6.45
C ILE A 73 9.61 -2.70 -7.62
N ALA A 74 9.97 -1.94 -8.65
CA ALA A 74 9.19 -1.85 -9.88
C ALA A 74 10.10 -1.83 -11.12
N GLU A 75 9.72 -2.60 -12.13
CA GLU A 75 10.34 -2.65 -13.45
C GLU A 75 9.27 -2.48 -14.52
N ALA A 76 9.59 -1.76 -15.58
CA ALA A 76 8.66 -1.47 -16.67
C ALA A 76 9.40 -1.42 -18.00
N ILE A 77 8.73 -1.89 -19.04
CA ILE A 77 9.22 -1.84 -20.41
C ILE A 77 8.05 -1.79 -21.39
N THR A 78 8.22 -1.01 -22.44
CA THR A 78 7.34 -1.04 -23.60
C THR A 78 8.01 -1.85 -24.69
N PHE A 79 7.35 -2.92 -25.11
CA PHE A 79 7.81 -3.79 -26.18
C PHE A 79 6.68 -3.99 -27.18
N GLU A 80 6.98 -3.78 -28.46
CA GLU A 80 5.98 -3.63 -29.53
C GLU A 80 4.90 -2.60 -29.14
N ASP A 81 3.64 -3.02 -29.08
CA ASP A 81 2.47 -2.18 -28.77
C ASP A 81 1.98 -2.32 -27.31
N TYR A 82 2.73 -3.07 -26.47
CA TYR A 82 2.33 -3.36 -25.10
C TYR A 82 3.31 -2.77 -24.08
N THR A 83 2.75 -2.24 -22.99
CA THR A 83 3.53 -1.84 -21.82
C THR A 83 3.42 -2.93 -20.76
N TYR A 84 4.53 -3.60 -20.48
CA TYR A 84 4.66 -4.58 -19.41
C TYR A 84 5.28 -3.93 -18.19
N GLN A 85 4.68 -4.13 -17.03
CA GLN A 85 5.21 -3.67 -15.76
C GLN A 85 5.18 -4.82 -14.77
N VAL A 86 6.26 -5.06 -14.06
CA VAL A 86 6.29 -5.98 -12.93
C VAL A 86 6.62 -5.20 -11.68
N VAL A 87 5.78 -5.33 -10.67
CA VAL A 87 6.00 -4.74 -9.35
C VAL A 87 6.14 -5.85 -8.32
N PHE A 88 6.86 -5.56 -7.26
CA PHE A 88 7.16 -6.51 -6.20
C PHE A 88 6.74 -5.90 -4.86
N TYR A 89 5.93 -6.65 -4.13
CA TYR A 89 5.59 -6.34 -2.74
C TYR A 89 6.25 -7.36 -1.83
N ARG A 90 6.89 -6.90 -0.75
CA ARG A 90 7.44 -7.78 0.28
C ARG A 90 6.31 -8.57 0.92
N THR A 91 6.45 -9.90 0.91
CA THR A 91 5.46 -10.85 1.43
C THR A 91 6.07 -11.84 2.40
N GLN A 92 7.40 -11.88 2.52
CA GLN A 92 8.10 -12.74 3.44
C GLN A 92 9.42 -12.12 3.92
N HIS A 93 9.95 -12.67 5.01
CA HIS A 93 11.25 -12.32 5.54
C HIS A 93 12.24 -13.43 5.22
N VAL A 94 13.34 -13.09 4.56
CA VAL A 94 14.46 -14.01 4.30
C VAL A 94 15.67 -13.58 5.12
N SER A 95 15.97 -12.28 5.20
CA SER A 95 17.13 -11.78 5.94
C SER A 95 16.91 -10.40 6.58
N SER A 96 17.65 -10.12 7.65
CA SER A 96 17.57 -8.87 8.43
C SER A 96 18.72 -7.92 8.11
N ASP A 97 19.05 -7.72 6.83
CA ASP A 97 20.19 -6.89 6.37
C ASP A 97 19.80 -5.45 5.98
N ALA A 98 18.58 -5.04 6.33
CA ALA A 98 17.96 -3.75 6.00
C ALA A 98 17.77 -3.49 4.50
N LYS A 99 17.88 -4.52 3.65
CA LYS A 99 17.54 -4.44 2.23
C LYS A 99 16.27 -5.24 1.95
N THR A 100 15.60 -4.90 0.86
CA THR A 100 14.50 -5.69 0.31
C THR A 100 14.98 -6.24 -1.03
N THR A 101 14.96 -7.56 -1.17
CA THR A 101 15.36 -8.27 -2.37
C THR A 101 14.18 -9.02 -2.99
N LYS A 102 14.26 -9.36 -4.28
CA LYS A 102 13.13 -9.96 -5.01
C LYS A 102 12.69 -11.31 -4.45
N ASP A 103 13.57 -12.06 -3.79
CA ASP A 103 13.29 -13.33 -3.11
C ASP A 103 12.48 -13.16 -1.81
N GLU A 104 12.35 -11.95 -1.30
CA GLU A 104 11.46 -11.59 -0.19
C GLU A 104 10.07 -11.12 -0.64
N CYS A 105 9.86 -11.02 -1.95
CA CYS A 105 8.70 -10.39 -2.54
C CYS A 105 7.88 -11.32 -3.41
N THR A 106 6.59 -10.99 -3.54
CA THR A 106 5.72 -11.59 -4.54
C THR A 106 5.58 -10.65 -5.75
N PRO A 107 5.96 -11.09 -6.96
CA PRO A 107 5.79 -10.30 -8.18
C PRO A 107 4.35 -10.28 -8.68
N LEU A 108 3.90 -9.12 -9.16
CA LEU A 108 2.64 -8.89 -9.89
C LEU A 108 3.00 -8.29 -11.26
N LEU A 109 2.56 -8.93 -12.34
CA LEU A 109 2.79 -8.52 -13.72
C LEU A 109 1.52 -7.88 -14.30
N PHE A 110 1.70 -6.69 -14.85
CA PHE A 110 0.69 -5.92 -15.54
C PHE A 110 1.01 -5.82 -17.02
N LYS A 111 -0.03 -5.90 -17.85
CA LYS A 111 0.01 -5.61 -19.28
C LYS A 111 -0.96 -4.48 -19.56
N ASN A 112 -0.47 -3.36 -20.09
CA ASN A 112 -1.24 -2.14 -20.31
C ASN A 112 -2.01 -1.65 -19.07
N GLY A 113 -1.42 -1.85 -17.88
CA GLY A 113 -2.00 -1.44 -16.60
C GLY A 113 -2.96 -2.44 -15.96
N GLU A 114 -3.27 -3.57 -16.61
CA GLU A 114 -4.14 -4.62 -16.07
C GLU A 114 -3.31 -5.82 -15.59
N LEU A 115 -3.67 -6.38 -14.43
CA LEU A 115 -3.00 -7.52 -13.82
C LEU A 115 -3.22 -8.78 -14.67
N VAL A 116 -2.14 -9.41 -15.13
CA VAL A 116 -2.19 -10.62 -15.97
C VAL A 116 -1.52 -11.84 -15.34
N ALA A 117 -0.69 -11.65 -14.32
CA ALA A 117 -0.10 -12.73 -13.53
C ALA A 117 0.39 -12.22 -12.17
N PHE A 118 0.44 -13.10 -11.18
CA PHE A 118 1.06 -12.84 -9.88
C PHE A 118 1.57 -14.16 -9.26
N GLY A 119 2.52 -14.07 -8.33
CA GLY A 119 3.08 -15.25 -7.66
C GLY A 119 4.29 -15.87 -8.36
N GLU A 120 4.60 -17.11 -8.01
CA GLU A 120 5.76 -17.84 -8.52
C GLU A 120 5.79 -17.91 -10.07
N GLY A 121 6.96 -17.71 -10.67
CA GLY A 121 7.14 -17.72 -12.11
C GLY A 121 6.66 -16.45 -12.84
N THR A 122 6.01 -15.51 -12.16
CA THR A 122 5.54 -14.26 -12.78
C THR A 122 6.68 -13.42 -13.31
N TYR A 123 7.80 -13.32 -12.59
CA TYR A 123 8.96 -12.58 -13.09
C TYR A 123 9.57 -13.25 -14.34
N LYS A 124 9.56 -14.58 -14.40
CA LYS A 124 9.97 -15.30 -15.61
C LYS A 124 9.06 -14.94 -16.79
N ARG A 125 7.74 -14.89 -16.58
CA ARG A 125 6.78 -14.47 -17.62
C ARG A 125 7.00 -13.03 -18.08
N TYR A 126 7.39 -12.13 -17.17
CA TYR A 126 7.78 -10.77 -17.53
C TYR A 126 8.97 -10.77 -18.50
N ILE A 127 10.03 -11.52 -18.18
CA ILE A 127 11.21 -11.64 -19.05
C ILE A 127 10.87 -12.32 -20.38
N ASP A 128 10.05 -13.38 -20.36
CA ASP A 128 9.64 -14.13 -21.56
C ASP A 128 8.66 -13.32 -22.47
N ALA A 129 8.11 -12.20 -21.99
CA ALA A 129 7.22 -11.31 -22.76
C ALA A 129 7.97 -10.21 -23.53
N LEU A 130 9.29 -10.14 -23.37
CA LEU A 130 10.21 -9.21 -24.05
C LEU A 130 10.92 -9.90 -25.21
#